data_AF-A0A2E6QAG1-F1
#
_entry.id   AF-A0A2E6QAG1-F1
#
_cell.length_a   1.000
_cell.length_b   1.000
_cell.length_c   1.000
_cell.angle_alpha   90.00
_cell.angle_beta   90.00
_cell.angle_gamma   90.00
#
_symmetry.space_group_name_H-M   'P 1'
#
loop_
_entity.id
_entity.type
_entity.pdbx_description
1 polymer ?
#
loop_
_entity_poly.entity_id
_entity_poly.type
_entity_poly.pdbx_seq_one_letter_code
_entity_poly.pdbx_strand_id
1 'polypeptide(L)'
;MEEGIMREKPILTGPAPGFVKAPDYVVTVEPAGKRVRALIDDVCVADSEAAFVMHETNHKPIYYFPRSDVREDLIHKTDHSTF
;
A
#
# COMPACT_ATOMS: atom_id res chain seq x y z
N MET A 1 24.60 13.04 -16.82
CA MET A 1 23.50 12.21 -17.34
C MET A 1 23.21 11.22 -16.24
N GLU A 2 22.05 11.37 -15.59
CA GLU A 2 21.72 10.72 -14.32
C GLU A 2 21.35 9.26 -14.56
N GLU A 3 22.23 8.35 -14.13
CA GLU A 3 22.01 6.90 -14.12
C GLU A 3 20.88 6.60 -13.13
N GLY A 4 19.65 6.49 -13.63
CA GLY A 4 18.47 6.14 -12.86
C GLY A 4 18.62 4.73 -12.28
N ILE A 5 18.78 4.64 -10.97
CA ILE A 5 18.77 3.37 -10.24
C ILE A 5 17.38 2.77 -10.41
N MET A 6 17.25 1.80 -11.34
CA MET A 6 16.09 0.92 -11.45
C MET A 6 16.06 0.03 -10.21
N ARG A 7 15.50 0.54 -9.10
CA ARG A 7 15.22 -0.29 -7.93
C ARG A 7 14.17 -1.32 -8.36
N GLU A 8 14.58 -2.58 -8.46
CA GLU A 8 13.67 -3.68 -8.71
C GLU A 8 12.56 -3.65 -7.65
N LYS A 9 11.30 -3.57 -8.09
CA LYS A 9 10.16 -3.57 -7.17
C LYS A 9 10.09 -4.96 -6.53
N PRO A 10 10.09 -5.08 -5.20
CA PRO A 10 9.99 -6.39 -4.58
C PRO A 10 8.64 -7.00 -4.96
N ILE A 11 8.69 -8.14 -5.65
CA ILE A 11 7.53 -8.99 -5.87
C ILE A 11 7.28 -9.71 -4.55
N LEU A 12 6.10 -9.49 -3.97
CA LEU A 12 5.67 -10.28 -2.83
C LEU A 12 5.39 -11.70 -3.33
N THR A 13 6.36 -12.60 -3.13
CA THR A 13 6.23 -14.03 -3.42
C THR A 13 5.98 -14.79 -2.12
N GLY A 14 5.04 -15.72 -2.13
CA GLY A 14 4.73 -16.54 -0.96
C GLY A 14 3.78 -17.70 -1.30
N PRO A 15 3.72 -18.75 -0.47
CA PRO A 15 2.90 -19.94 -0.70
C PRO A 15 1.40 -19.69 -0.48
N ALA A 16 0.95 -18.43 -0.53
CA ALA A 16 -0.44 -18.09 -0.33
C ALA A 16 -1.30 -18.84 -1.37
N PRO A 17 -2.42 -19.46 -0.99
CA PRO A 17 -3.23 -20.28 -1.89
C PRO A 17 -3.67 -19.58 -3.19
N GLY A 18 -3.77 -18.24 -3.17
CA GLY A 18 -4.06 -17.43 -4.35
C GLY A 18 -2.95 -17.49 -5.41
N PHE A 19 -1.68 -17.50 -4.99
CA PHE A 19 -0.52 -17.52 -5.89
C PHE A 19 -0.43 -18.84 -6.67
N VAL A 20 -0.70 -19.97 -6.02
CA VAL A 20 -0.69 -21.30 -6.67
C VAL A 20 -1.75 -21.41 -7.76
N LYS A 21 -2.89 -20.73 -7.62
CA LYS A 21 -3.98 -20.76 -8.59
C LYS A 21 -3.79 -19.77 -9.75
N ALA A 22 -3.00 -18.73 -9.56
CA ALA A 22 -2.78 -17.67 -10.54
C ALA A 22 -1.32 -17.19 -10.48
N PRO A 23 -0.37 -17.92 -11.08
CA PRO A 23 1.06 -17.63 -10.96
C PRO A 23 1.48 -16.31 -11.63
N ASP A 24 0.70 -15.83 -12.59
CA ASP A 24 0.90 -14.53 -13.25
C ASP A 24 0.24 -13.37 -12.48
N TYR A 25 -0.41 -13.66 -11.36
CA TYR A 25 -0.99 -12.65 -10.48
C TYR A 25 0.09 -12.08 -9.55
N VAL A 26 0.39 -10.80 -9.71
CA VAL A 26 1.55 -10.16 -9.09
C VAL A 26 1.07 -9.06 -8.15
N VAL A 27 1.66 -9.05 -6.96
CA VAL A 27 1.56 -7.94 -6.01
C VAL A 27 2.97 -7.39 -5.78
N THR A 28 3.13 -6.08 -5.97
CA THR A 28 4.37 -5.36 -5.66
C THR A 28 4.09 -4.20 -4.72
N VAL A 29 5.07 -3.87 -3.88
CA VAL A 29 4.98 -2.75 -2.94
C VAL A 29 6.26 -1.93 -3.01
N GLU A 30 6.15 -0.61 -3.07
CA GLU A 30 7.30 0.29 -3.09
C GLU A 30 7.00 1.57 -2.28
N PRO A 31 8.03 2.29 -1.79
CA PRO A 31 7.82 3.61 -1.20
C PRO A 31 7.10 4.53 -2.18
N ALA A 32 6.10 5.28 -1.71
CA ALA A 32 5.31 6.17 -2.56
C ALA A 32 6.15 7.33 -3.15
N GLY A 33 7.29 7.65 -2.52
CA GLY A 33 8.24 8.68 -2.99
C GLY A 33 7.68 10.11 -2.93
N LYS A 34 6.55 10.31 -2.24
CA LYS A 34 5.84 11.59 -2.12
C LYS A 34 5.01 11.60 -0.84
N ARG A 35 4.64 12.79 -0.38
CA ARG A 35 3.66 12.96 0.69
C ARG A 35 2.28 12.52 0.20
N VAL A 36 1.63 11.64 0.96
CA VAL A 36 0.28 11.14 0.68
C VAL A 36 -0.62 11.53 1.85
N ARG A 37 -1.82 12.03 1.53
CA ARG A 37 -2.84 12.37 2.52
C ARG A 37 -4.14 11.66 2.21
N ALA A 38 -4.75 11.07 3.23
CA ALA A 38 -6.11 10.55 3.18
C ALA A 38 -7.04 11.53 3.90
N LEU A 39 -8.08 11.98 3.20
CA LEU A 39 -9.07 12.91 3.71
C LEU A 39 -10.46 12.28 3.69
N ILE A 40 -11.24 12.54 4.73
CA ILE A 40 -12.69 12.35 4.74
C ILE A 40 -13.28 13.74 4.87
N ASP A 41 -13.97 14.19 3.82
CA ASP A 41 -14.30 15.60 3.61
C ASP A 41 -13.03 16.47 3.76
N ASP A 42 -13.03 17.43 4.70
CA ASP A 42 -11.89 18.29 4.98
C ASP A 42 -10.99 17.79 6.13
N VAL A 43 -11.30 16.62 6.70
CA VAL A 43 -10.55 16.04 7.83
C VAL A 43 -9.45 15.12 7.31
N CYS A 44 -8.20 15.50 7.55
CA CYS A 44 -7.05 14.64 7.28
C CYS A 44 -6.97 13.52 8.33
N VAL A 45 -7.20 12.27 7.91
CA VAL A 45 -7.17 11.08 8.77
C VAL A 45 -5.81 10.39 8.78
N ALA A 46 -5.03 10.56 7.71
CA ALA A 46 -3.64 10.09 7.64
C ALA A 46 -2.81 11.03 6.76
N ASP A 47 -1.58 11.28 7.16
CA ASP A 47 -0.64 12.17 6.44
C ASP A 47 0.78 11.64 6.57
N SER A 48 1.36 11.18 5.47
CA SER A 48 2.63 10.44 5.51
C SER A 48 3.55 10.76 4.35
N GLU A 49 4.83 10.92 4.66
CA GLU A 49 5.93 10.93 3.68
C GLU A 49 6.59 9.55 3.54
N ALA A 50 6.22 8.60 4.42
CA ALA A 50 6.72 7.23 4.45
C ALA A 50 5.65 6.21 3.98
N ALA A 51 4.62 6.68 3.28
CA ALA A 51 3.59 5.82 2.70
C ALA A 51 4.19 4.87 1.65
N PHE A 52 3.57 3.70 1.50
CA PHE A 52 3.85 2.76 0.44
C PHE A 52 2.73 2.75 -0.59
N VAL A 53 3.05 2.45 -1.84
CA VAL A 53 2.07 2.16 -2.89
C VAL A 53 2.17 0.69 -3.28
N MET A 54 1.04 -0.01 -3.21
CA MET A 54 0.87 -1.39 -3.66
C MET A 54 0.25 -1.40 -5.05
N HIS A 55 0.81 -2.21 -5.93
CA HIS A 55 0.23 -2.53 -7.24
C HIS A 55 -0.12 -4.01 -7.26
N GLU A 56 -1.35 -4.30 -7.66
CA GLU A 56 -1.89 -5.66 -7.74
C GLU A 56 -2.52 -5.85 -9.13
N THR A 57 -2.29 -7.01 -9.74
CA THR A 57 -2.80 -7.31 -11.09
C THR A 57 -4.30 -7.02 -11.20
N ASN A 58 -4.67 -6.25 -12.24
CA ASN A 58 -6.05 -5.82 -12.53
C ASN A 58 -6.70 -4.87 -11.50
N HIS A 59 -5.95 -4.32 -10.55
CA HIS A 59 -6.46 -3.36 -9.58
C HIS A 59 -5.79 -1.99 -9.73
N LYS A 60 -6.48 -0.95 -9.25
CA LYS A 60 -5.88 0.37 -9.10
C LYS A 60 -4.86 0.33 -7.95
N PRO A 61 -3.81 1.17 -7.98
CA PRO A 61 -2.84 1.24 -6.89
C PRO A 61 -3.50 1.59 -5.55
N ILE A 62 -3.05 0.95 -4.47
CA ILE A 62 -3.52 1.16 -3.09
C ILE A 62 -2.39 1.75 -2.27
N TYR A 63 -2.69 2.74 -1.43
CA TYR A 63 -1.71 3.33 -0.51
C TYR A 63 -1.83 2.73 0.88
N TYR A 64 -0.70 2.31 1.45
CA TYR A 64 -0.57 1.89 2.82
C TYR A 64 0.17 2.97 3.62
N PHE A 65 -0.40 3.33 4.77
CA PHE A 65 0.17 4.30 5.69
C PHE A 65 0.82 3.57 6.87
N PRO A 66 2.02 3.97 7.32
CA PRO A 66 2.51 3.59 8.63
C PRO A 66 1.49 3.97 9.69
N ARG A 67 1.27 3.10 10.68
CA ARG A 67 0.25 3.33 11.71
C ARG A 67 0.50 4.61 12.53
N SER A 68 1.77 4.98 12.72
CA SER A 68 2.19 6.24 13.37
C SER A 68 1.69 7.50 12.67
N ASP A 69 1.39 7.40 11.38
CA ASP A 69 1.02 8.53 10.52
C ASP A 69 -0.51 8.63 10.35
N VAL A 70 -1.24 7.74 11.02
CA VAL A 70 -2.71 7.68 11.06
C VAL A 70 -3.20 8.26 12.38
N ARG A 71 -4.23 9.10 12.31
CA ARG A 71 -4.90 9.65 13.50
C ARG A 71 -5.73 8.58 14.20
N GLU A 72 -5.11 7.86 15.13
CA GLU A 72 -5.76 6.78 15.87
C GLU A 72 -6.96 7.25 16.73
N ASP A 73 -7.02 8.53 17.10
CA ASP A 73 -8.16 9.14 17.80
C ASP A 73 -9.44 9.23 16.95
N LEU A 74 -9.32 9.12 15.63
CA LEU A 74 -10.43 9.20 14.68
C LEU A 74 -10.93 7.82 14.19
N ILE A 75 -10.28 6.74 14.61
CA ILE A 75 -10.61 5.38 14.16
C ILE A 75 -10.87 4.46 15.35
N HIS A 76 -11.71 3.46 15.12
CA HIS A 76 -11.92 2.38 16.08
C HIS A 76 -11.97 1.05 15.34
N LYS A 77 -11.56 0.00 16.03
CA LYS A 77 -11.64 -1.37 15.49
C LYS A 77 -13.11 -1.76 15.35
N THR A 78 -13.45 -2.39 14.22
CA THR A 78 -14.75 -3.03 13.99
C THR A 78 -14.59 -4.55 13.98
N ASP A 79 -15.72 -5.27 14.03
CA ASP A 79 -15.76 -6.73 13.93
C ASP A 79 -15.70 -7.24 12.48
N HIS A 80 -15.66 -6.35 11.49
CA HIS A 80 -15.63 -6.71 10.07
C HIS A 80 -14.25 -7.24 9.64
N SER A 81 -14.24 -8.37 8.94
CA SER A 81 -13.01 -9.00 8.44
C SER A 81 -13.22 -9.63 7.05
N THR A 82 -12.15 -9.65 6.25
CA THR A 82 -12.08 -10.35 4.94
C THR A 82 -10.89 -11.31 4.92
N PHE A 83 -10.85 -12.24 3.96
CA PHE A 83 -9.84 -13.31 3.81
C PHE A 83 -9.03 -13.16 2.53
#